data_AF-A0A845V290-F1
#
_entry.id   AF-A0A845V290-F1
#
_cell.length_a   1.000
_cell.length_b   1.000
_cell.length_c   1.000
_cell.angle_alpha   90.00
_cell.angle_beta   90.00
_cell.angle_gamma   90.00
#
_symmetry.space_group_name_H-M   'P 1'
#
loop_
_entity.id
_entity.type
_entity.pdbx_description
1 polymer ?
#
loop_
_entity_poly.entity_id
_entity_poly.type
_entity_poly.pdbx_seq_one_letter_code
_entity_poly.pdbx_strand_id
1 'polypeptide(L)'
;MGDATLRQIVLMRLLPRRPPGLTTSELRDRLADRGFPIHMRSVQRDLDRLSGLFGFTNDEQTPPRWFWPPGASDLSLPSQDPLSALTWRLIEQYLEPLLPPALKRVADGQFGAAREVLETAAGGRFRRWESRVRLLSRSLPLTPPDISAAVLESVSEALLDGQQLRVNYRARGSAEPKEFRVHPLGLVIRESVYYLIATANDYCDIIQMALHRITSAEALSARATEPVSFDLDRYINDGGFLYSEGKTIQLVARFDAYTAQHLHESTLAEGQTLTDLPDGRVELPCVSTSSPTVPDRFYL
;
A
#
# COMPACT_ATOMS: atom_id res chain seq x y z
N MET A 1 13.98 -11.00 39.17
CA MET A 1 12.76 -11.31 38.37
C MET A 1 12.78 -10.70 36.97
N GLY A 2 13.28 -9.48 36.76
CA GLY A 2 13.30 -8.83 35.44
C GLY A 2 14.19 -9.48 34.37
N ASP A 3 15.32 -10.08 34.76
CA ASP A 3 16.28 -10.69 33.83
C ASP A 3 15.74 -11.93 33.11
N ALA A 4 14.90 -12.73 33.78
CA ALA A 4 14.28 -13.91 33.18
C ALA A 4 13.23 -13.56 32.11
N THR A 5 12.42 -12.53 32.34
CA THR A 5 11.40 -12.08 31.38
C THR A 5 12.05 -11.42 30.17
N LEU A 6 13.07 -10.57 30.36
CA LEU A 6 13.83 -9.99 29.26
C LEU A 6 14.50 -11.06 28.41
N ARG A 7 15.14 -12.06 29.05
CA ARG A 7 15.70 -13.22 28.34
C ARG A 7 14.65 -13.95 27.51
N GLN A 8 13.47 -14.22 28.07
CA GLN A 8 12.39 -14.91 27.36
C GLN A 8 11.89 -14.12 26.15
N ILE A 9 11.77 -12.78 26.27
CA ILE A 9 11.44 -11.90 25.15
C ILE A 9 12.53 -11.95 24.07
N VAL A 10 13.81 -11.90 24.46
CA VAL A 10 14.94 -11.97 23.52
C VAL A 10 14.99 -13.33 22.83
N LEU A 11 14.76 -14.42 23.57
CA LEU A 11 14.70 -15.79 23.03
C LEU A 11 13.63 -15.91 21.93
N MET A 12 12.43 -15.40 22.16
CA MET A 12 11.35 -15.41 21.17
C MET A 12 11.68 -14.58 19.91
N ARG A 13 12.40 -13.45 20.08
CA ARG A 13 12.86 -12.61 18.97
C ARG A 13 13.96 -13.26 18.12
N LEU A 14 14.71 -14.22 18.67
CA LEU A 14 15.79 -14.91 17.96
C LEU A 14 15.29 -16.02 17.01
N LEU A 15 14.08 -16.51 17.21
CA LEU A 15 13.51 -17.60 16.43
C LEU A 15 13.25 -17.17 14.97
N PRO A 16 13.72 -17.93 13.97
CA PRO A 16 13.47 -17.62 12.55
C PRO A 16 11.99 -17.75 12.19
N ARG A 17 11.55 -16.94 11.22
CA ARG A 17 10.16 -16.94 10.71
C ARG A 17 9.88 -17.95 9.60
N ARG A 18 10.88 -18.77 9.26
CA ARG A 18 10.79 -19.81 8.22
C ARG A 18 11.76 -20.95 8.51
N PRO A 19 11.48 -22.17 8.01
CA PRO A 19 12.46 -23.24 7.99
C PRO A 19 13.76 -22.80 7.27
N PRO A 20 14.94 -23.30 7.69
CA PRO A 20 15.15 -24.46 8.57
C PRO A 20 15.18 -24.16 10.09
N GLY A 21 14.88 -22.96 10.60
CA GLY A 21 14.87 -22.72 12.06
C GLY A 21 16.25 -22.78 12.75
N LEU A 22 16.28 -22.63 14.09
CA LEU A 22 17.50 -22.68 14.90
C LEU A 22 17.46 -23.81 15.94
N THR A 23 18.59 -24.49 16.12
CA THR A 23 18.75 -25.47 17.20
C THR A 23 18.76 -24.79 18.57
N THR A 24 18.43 -25.56 19.60
CA THR A 24 18.50 -25.08 20.99
C THR A 24 19.91 -24.60 21.37
N SER A 25 20.97 -25.24 20.84
CA SER A 25 22.35 -24.81 21.10
C SER A 25 22.67 -23.46 20.48
N GLU A 26 22.27 -23.24 19.22
CA GLU A 26 22.46 -21.94 18.57
C GLU A 26 21.70 -20.83 19.29
N LEU A 27 20.50 -21.10 19.79
CA LEU A 27 19.71 -20.15 20.59
C LEU A 27 20.40 -19.82 21.91
N ARG A 28 20.96 -20.81 22.61
CA ARG A 28 21.75 -20.62 23.83
C ARG A 28 22.94 -19.71 23.58
N ASP A 29 23.72 -19.98 22.53
CA ASP A 29 24.94 -19.25 22.23
C ASP A 29 24.61 -17.79 21.87
N ARG A 30 23.56 -17.57 21.05
CA ARG A 30 23.06 -16.22 20.70
C ARG A 30 22.48 -15.44 21.88
N LEU A 31 21.96 -16.13 22.90
CA LEU A 31 21.52 -15.51 24.16
C LEU A 31 22.72 -15.10 25.01
N ALA A 32 23.75 -15.93 25.09
CA ALA A 32 24.98 -15.61 25.81
C ALA A 32 25.67 -14.38 25.20
N ASP A 33 25.76 -14.29 23.87
CA ASP A 33 26.30 -13.13 23.15
C ASP A 33 25.54 -11.82 23.43
N ARG A 34 24.28 -11.93 23.84
CA ARG A 34 23.40 -10.80 24.18
C ARG A 34 23.35 -10.50 25.68
N GLY A 35 24.27 -11.08 26.45
CA GLY A 35 24.39 -10.84 27.89
C GLY A 35 23.49 -11.70 28.77
N PHE A 36 22.85 -12.74 28.23
CA PHE A 36 22.00 -13.68 28.98
C PHE A 36 22.60 -15.09 29.02
N PRO A 37 23.74 -15.31 29.69
CA PRO A 37 24.36 -16.64 29.78
C PRO A 37 23.45 -17.58 30.57
N ILE A 38 23.11 -18.73 29.97
CA ILE A 38 22.22 -19.70 30.60
C ILE A 38 22.51 -21.13 30.17
N HIS A 39 22.20 -22.08 31.05
CA HIS A 39 22.34 -23.50 30.77
C HIS A 39 21.30 -24.03 29.76
N MET A 40 21.71 -25.06 29.02
CA MET A 40 20.90 -25.70 27.96
C MET A 40 19.51 -26.12 28.44
N ARG A 41 19.41 -26.77 29.61
CA ARG A 41 18.12 -27.21 30.18
C ARG A 41 17.15 -26.06 30.43
N SER A 42 17.65 -24.87 30.75
CA SER A 42 16.79 -23.72 30.99
C SER A 42 16.29 -23.12 29.69
N VAL A 43 17.11 -23.12 28.63
CA VAL A 43 16.65 -22.74 27.27
C VAL A 43 15.58 -23.71 26.78
N GLN A 44 15.78 -25.02 26.94
CA GLN A 44 14.78 -26.03 26.60
C GLN A 44 13.47 -25.81 27.36
N ARG A 45 13.55 -25.66 28.68
CA ARG A 45 12.36 -25.39 29.51
C ARG A 45 11.65 -24.09 29.14
N ASP A 46 12.39 -23.03 28.83
CA ASP A 46 11.81 -21.75 28.39
C ASP A 46 11.14 -21.94 27.01
N LEU A 47 11.76 -22.66 26.06
CA LEU A 47 11.18 -22.97 24.75
C LEU A 47 9.91 -23.82 24.86
N ASP A 48 9.94 -24.90 25.63
CA ASP A 48 8.78 -25.80 25.82
C ASP A 48 7.60 -25.06 26.47
N ARG A 49 7.89 -24.17 27.42
CA ARG A 49 6.85 -23.38 28.08
C ARG A 49 6.27 -22.31 27.15
N LEU A 50 7.13 -21.62 26.41
CA LEU A 50 6.72 -20.50 25.56
C LEU A 50 6.07 -20.99 24.25
N SER A 51 6.45 -22.15 23.72
CA SER A 51 5.84 -22.73 22.51
C SER A 51 4.35 -23.00 22.72
N GLY A 52 3.97 -23.54 23.90
CA GLY A 52 2.58 -23.74 24.28
C GLY A 52 1.76 -22.47 24.45
N LEU A 53 2.41 -21.30 24.62
CA LEU A 53 1.73 -20.01 24.82
C LEU A 53 1.68 -19.16 23.55
N PHE A 54 2.72 -19.21 22.72
CA PHE A 54 2.90 -18.30 21.58
C PHE A 54 2.84 -19.01 20.22
N GLY A 55 2.79 -20.34 20.16
CA GLY A 55 2.51 -21.08 18.92
C GLY A 55 3.69 -21.25 17.95
N PHE A 56 4.92 -20.93 18.36
CA PHE A 56 6.11 -21.38 17.62
C PHE A 56 6.36 -22.88 17.84
N THR A 57 6.99 -23.54 16.87
CA THR A 57 7.16 -24.99 16.87
C THR A 57 8.60 -25.39 16.52
N ASN A 58 8.87 -26.69 16.51
CA ASN A 58 10.10 -27.26 15.99
C ASN A 58 9.83 -28.25 14.84
N ASP A 59 10.88 -28.62 14.12
CA ASP A 59 10.81 -29.53 12.98
C ASP A 59 10.86 -31.03 13.36
N GLU A 60 10.74 -31.36 14.65
CA GLU A 60 10.85 -32.71 15.23
C GLU A 60 12.14 -33.48 14.84
N GLN A 61 13.14 -32.80 14.27
CA GLN A 61 14.42 -33.41 13.92
C GLN A 61 15.30 -33.60 15.16
N THR A 62 16.39 -34.36 15.00
CA THR A 62 17.42 -34.49 16.05
C THR A 62 18.74 -33.91 15.53
N PRO A 63 19.19 -32.73 15.99
CA PRO A 63 18.59 -31.89 17.04
C PRO A 63 17.39 -31.06 16.54
N PRO A 64 16.39 -30.77 17.40
CA PRO A 64 15.19 -30.04 17.00
C PRO A 64 15.51 -28.59 16.70
N ARG A 65 14.99 -28.08 15.58
CA ARG A 65 15.15 -26.69 15.15
C ARG A 65 13.84 -25.94 15.34
N TRP A 66 13.89 -24.89 16.13
CA TRP A 66 12.75 -24.07 16.50
C TRP A 66 12.56 -22.93 15.50
N PHE A 67 11.32 -22.68 15.10
CA PHE A 67 10.93 -21.63 14.17
C PHE A 67 9.47 -21.21 14.39
N TRP A 68 9.12 -20.02 13.90
CA TRP A 68 7.73 -19.62 13.77
C TRP A 68 7.14 -20.20 12.48
N PRO A 69 5.99 -20.89 12.53
CA PRO A 69 5.34 -21.40 11.33
C PRO A 69 4.92 -20.24 10.39
N PRO A 70 4.81 -20.50 9.07
CA PRO A 70 4.34 -19.50 8.12
C PRO A 70 2.96 -18.96 8.54
N GLY A 71 2.82 -17.63 8.59
CA GLY A 71 1.58 -16.97 9.03
C GLY A 71 1.43 -16.80 10.55
N ALA A 72 2.41 -17.21 11.36
CA ALA A 72 2.42 -16.90 12.79
C ALA A 72 2.51 -15.38 13.00
N SER A 73 1.58 -14.85 13.81
CA SER A 73 1.52 -13.44 14.17
C SER A 73 2.87 -12.93 14.65
N ASP A 74 3.17 -11.67 14.33
CA ASP A 74 4.35 -11.04 14.90
C ASP A 74 4.28 -11.08 16.42
N LEU A 75 5.41 -11.31 17.10
CA LEU A 75 5.57 -10.90 18.50
C LEU A 75 5.69 -9.36 18.57
N SER A 76 4.83 -8.66 17.83
CA SER A 76 4.36 -7.35 18.26
C SER A 76 3.68 -7.65 19.58
N LEU A 77 4.13 -7.09 20.69
CA LEU A 77 3.25 -6.91 21.82
C LEU A 77 2.17 -5.96 21.30
N PRO A 78 0.96 -6.39 20.92
CA PRO A 78 -0.08 -5.45 20.62
C PRO A 78 -0.50 -4.97 22.01
N SER A 79 -0.46 -3.67 22.28
CA SER A 79 -1.45 -3.16 23.24
C SER A 79 -2.78 -3.74 22.75
N GLN A 80 -3.41 -4.58 23.57
CA GLN A 80 -4.70 -5.23 23.33
C GLN A 80 -5.84 -4.21 23.31
N ASP A 81 -5.60 -3.11 22.61
CA ASP A 81 -6.40 -1.92 22.58
C ASP A 81 -7.34 -2.02 21.36
N PRO A 82 -8.66 -2.04 21.59
CA PRO A 82 -9.64 -2.13 20.52
C PRO A 82 -9.57 -0.98 19.49
N LEU A 83 -9.06 0.19 19.87
CA LEU A 83 -8.92 1.33 18.94
C LEU A 83 -7.79 1.09 17.93
N SER A 84 -6.68 0.52 18.40
CA SER A 84 -5.59 0.08 17.53
C SER A 84 -6.04 -1.02 16.56
N ALA A 85 -6.83 -1.99 17.03
CA ALA A 85 -7.43 -3.02 16.18
C ALA A 85 -8.41 -2.43 15.14
N LEU A 86 -9.21 -1.43 15.53
CA LEU A 86 -10.09 -0.70 14.60
C LEU A 86 -9.30 0.00 13.50
N THR A 87 -8.15 0.60 13.83
CA THR A 87 -7.27 1.25 12.86
C THR A 87 -6.76 0.25 11.82
N TRP A 88 -6.30 -0.93 12.25
CA TRP A 88 -5.87 -1.99 11.34
C TRP A 88 -7.01 -2.51 10.47
N ARG A 89 -8.25 -2.58 10.97
CA ARG A 89 -9.43 -2.92 10.15
C ARG A 89 -9.74 -1.88 9.08
N LEU A 90 -9.59 -0.60 9.40
CA LEU A 90 -9.75 0.47 8.41
C LEU A 90 -8.67 0.38 7.33
N ILE A 91 -7.42 0.14 7.73
CA ILE A 91 -6.32 -0.08 6.78
C ILE A 91 -6.60 -1.30 5.90
N GLU A 92 -7.02 -2.43 6.47
CA GLU A 92 -7.41 -3.62 5.68
C GLU A 92 -8.51 -3.27 4.68
N GLN A 93 -9.61 -2.66 5.14
CA GLN A 93 -10.76 -2.37 4.28
C GLN A 93 -10.46 -1.41 3.12
N TYR A 94 -9.62 -0.39 3.34
CA TYR A 94 -9.40 0.68 2.36
C TYR A 94 -8.06 0.61 1.64
N LEU A 95 -7.04 0.00 2.25
CA LEU A 95 -5.69 -0.08 1.69
C LEU A 95 -5.39 -1.46 1.10
N GLU A 96 -6.06 -2.54 1.50
CA GLU A 96 -5.82 -3.89 0.93
C GLU A 96 -5.85 -3.92 -0.61
N PRO A 97 -6.78 -3.24 -1.32
CA PRO A 97 -6.77 -3.21 -2.78
C PRO A 97 -5.55 -2.50 -3.38
N LEU A 98 -4.87 -1.67 -2.58
CA LEU A 98 -3.71 -0.87 -2.94
C LEU A 98 -2.37 -1.54 -2.56
N LEU A 99 -2.40 -2.63 -1.78
CA LEU A 99 -1.18 -3.29 -1.29
C LEU A 99 -0.65 -4.32 -2.30
N PRO A 100 0.64 -4.24 -2.70
CA PRO A 100 1.33 -5.34 -3.38
C PRO A 100 1.24 -6.66 -2.59
N PRO A 101 1.23 -7.84 -3.25
CA PRO A 101 1.10 -9.13 -2.58
C PRO A 101 2.15 -9.36 -1.47
N ALA A 102 3.38 -8.88 -1.68
CA ALA A 102 4.45 -8.98 -0.69
C ALA A 102 4.16 -8.18 0.59
N LEU A 103 3.68 -6.94 0.45
CA LEU A 103 3.33 -6.09 1.60
C LEU A 103 2.08 -6.60 2.32
N LYS A 104 1.10 -7.10 1.55
CA LYS A 104 -0.08 -7.75 2.12
C LYS A 104 0.31 -8.94 2.99
N ARG A 105 1.17 -9.84 2.51
CA ARG A 105 1.67 -10.99 3.29
C ARG A 105 2.31 -10.61 4.62
N VAL A 106 2.98 -9.45 4.67
CA VAL A 106 3.57 -8.92 5.92
C VAL A 106 2.47 -8.40 6.86
N ALA A 107 1.45 -7.74 6.32
CA ALA A 107 0.35 -7.16 7.09
C ALA A 107 -0.72 -8.19 7.53
N ASP A 108 -0.81 -9.34 6.87
CA ASP A 108 -1.85 -10.37 7.11
C ASP A 108 -1.92 -10.80 8.59
N GLY A 109 -0.78 -10.92 9.27
CA GLY A 109 -0.73 -11.25 10.70
C GLY A 109 -1.39 -10.19 11.58
N GLN A 110 -1.20 -8.91 11.25
CA GLN A 110 -1.82 -7.79 11.98
C GLN A 110 -3.30 -7.67 11.65
N PHE A 111 -3.70 -7.88 10.40
CA PHE A 111 -5.11 -7.93 10.00
C PHE A 111 -5.85 -9.07 10.72
N GLY A 112 -5.24 -10.25 10.81
CA GLY A 112 -5.76 -11.39 11.58
C GLY A 112 -5.94 -11.06 13.07
N ALA A 113 -4.89 -10.55 13.72
CA ALA A 113 -4.94 -10.19 15.14
C ALA A 113 -5.96 -9.08 15.43
N ALA A 114 -6.07 -8.07 14.55
CA ALA A 114 -7.06 -7.00 14.69
C ALA A 114 -8.50 -7.52 14.60
N ARG A 115 -8.78 -8.46 13.68
CA ARG A 115 -10.08 -9.14 13.60
C ARG A 115 -10.40 -9.88 14.89
N GLU A 116 -9.46 -10.68 15.39
CA GLU A 116 -9.64 -11.45 16.62
C GLU A 116 -9.90 -10.55 17.83
N VAL A 117 -9.15 -9.45 17.97
CA VAL A 117 -9.35 -8.48 19.05
C VAL A 117 -10.73 -7.82 18.95
N LEU A 118 -11.23 -7.47 17.77
CA LEU A 118 -12.56 -6.84 17.65
C LEU A 118 -13.72 -7.82 17.82
N GLU A 119 -13.50 -9.10 17.53
CA GLU A 119 -14.47 -10.16 17.79
C GLU A 119 -14.53 -10.54 19.27
N THR A 120 -13.39 -10.51 19.98
CA THR A 120 -13.27 -10.90 21.40
C THR A 120 -13.39 -9.74 22.39
N ALA A 121 -12.98 -8.53 22.02
CA ALA A 121 -13.01 -7.37 22.89
C ALA A 121 -14.44 -7.00 23.26
N ALA A 122 -14.69 -6.96 24.56
CA ALA A 122 -15.96 -6.65 25.16
C ALA A 122 -16.59 -5.37 24.59
N GLY A 123 -17.77 -5.55 24.01
CA GLY A 123 -18.71 -4.50 23.68
C GLY A 123 -18.85 -4.34 22.18
N GLY A 124 -19.98 -4.77 21.63
CA GLY A 124 -20.39 -4.54 20.24
C GLY A 124 -20.48 -3.06 19.83
N ARG A 125 -19.91 -2.11 20.58
CA ARG A 125 -19.69 -0.71 20.20
C ARG A 125 -18.82 -0.59 18.94
N PHE A 126 -17.70 -1.32 18.85
CA PHE A 126 -16.79 -1.21 17.71
C PHE A 126 -17.34 -1.93 16.47
N ARG A 127 -17.90 -3.13 16.65
CA ARG A 127 -18.69 -3.81 15.61
C ARG A 127 -19.86 -2.96 15.10
N ARG A 128 -20.58 -2.25 16.00
CA ARG A 128 -21.64 -1.31 15.60
C ARG A 128 -21.12 -0.08 14.88
N TRP A 129 -19.92 0.39 15.21
CA TRP A 129 -19.31 1.51 14.50
C TRP A 129 -18.84 1.05 13.11
N GLU A 130 -18.17 -0.10 13.02
CA GLU A 130 -17.75 -0.71 11.75
C GLU A 130 -18.96 -1.00 10.86
N SER A 131 -20.14 -1.31 11.39
CA SER A 131 -21.35 -1.48 10.56
C SER A 131 -22.02 -0.17 10.15
N ARG A 132 -21.68 0.97 10.76
CA ARG A 132 -22.35 2.27 10.55
C ARG A 132 -21.49 3.32 9.86
N VAL A 133 -20.16 3.19 9.89
CA VAL A 133 -19.25 4.14 9.27
C VAL A 133 -18.73 3.56 7.97
N ARG A 134 -18.91 4.31 6.88
CA ARG A 134 -18.41 3.98 5.54
C ARG A 134 -17.67 5.20 5.01
N LEU A 135 -16.48 4.98 4.46
CA LEU A 135 -15.82 5.96 3.62
C LEU A 135 -16.40 5.81 2.21
N LEU A 136 -17.04 6.85 1.70
CA LEU A 136 -17.50 6.91 0.32
C LEU A 136 -16.51 7.78 -0.46
N SER A 137 -15.96 7.24 -1.55
CA SER A 137 -15.23 8.05 -2.51
C SER A 137 -16.20 8.97 -3.26
N ARG A 138 -15.75 10.17 -3.65
CA ARG A 138 -16.53 11.11 -4.47
C ARG A 138 -16.66 10.64 -5.94
N SER A 139 -15.84 9.67 -6.35
CA SER A 139 -15.88 9.05 -7.67
C SER A 139 -16.82 7.83 -7.69
N LEU A 140 -17.56 7.65 -8.78
CA LEU A 140 -18.30 6.41 -9.03
C LEU A 140 -17.27 5.27 -9.07
N PRO A 141 -17.29 4.31 -8.13
CA PRO A 141 -16.26 3.28 -8.08
C PRO A 141 -16.40 2.42 -9.33
N LEU A 142 -15.48 2.58 -10.28
CA LEU A 142 -15.31 1.64 -11.37
C LEU A 142 -14.77 0.34 -10.78
N THR A 143 -15.29 -0.79 -11.26
CA THR A 143 -14.70 -2.08 -10.91
C THR A 143 -13.23 -2.07 -11.33
N PRO A 144 -12.28 -2.29 -10.39
CA PRO A 144 -10.87 -2.29 -10.74
C PRO A 144 -10.62 -3.34 -11.82
N PRO A 145 -9.80 -3.02 -12.83
CA PRO A 145 -9.43 -3.99 -13.84
C PRO A 145 -8.60 -5.11 -13.20
N ASP A 146 -8.75 -6.33 -13.71
CA ASP A 146 -7.98 -7.46 -13.22
C ASP A 146 -6.49 -7.27 -13.56
N ILE A 147 -5.63 -7.39 -12.54
CA ILE A 147 -4.18 -7.24 -12.66
C ILE A 147 -3.55 -8.55 -12.18
N SER A 148 -2.73 -9.15 -13.03
CA SER A 148 -1.97 -10.35 -12.65
C SER A 148 -1.09 -10.05 -11.43
N ALA A 149 -1.26 -10.84 -10.36
CA ALA A 149 -0.44 -10.71 -9.15
C ALA A 149 1.06 -10.82 -9.46
N ALA A 150 1.44 -11.65 -10.44
CA ALA A 150 2.83 -11.80 -10.88
C ALA A 150 3.40 -10.53 -11.52
N VAL A 151 2.57 -9.78 -12.26
CA VAL A 151 2.97 -8.49 -12.85
C VAL A 151 3.17 -7.46 -11.74
N LEU A 152 2.22 -7.38 -10.79
CA LEU A 152 2.32 -6.44 -9.68
C LEU A 152 3.54 -6.72 -8.79
N GLU A 153 3.82 -8.00 -8.51
CA GLU A 153 5.01 -8.43 -7.76
C GLU A 153 6.31 -8.04 -8.50
N SER A 154 6.43 -8.40 -9.78
CA SER A 154 7.62 -8.07 -10.58
C SER A 154 7.87 -6.57 -10.67
N VAL A 155 6.82 -5.77 -10.88
CA VAL A 155 6.92 -4.30 -10.94
C VAL A 155 7.34 -3.73 -9.59
N SER A 156 6.76 -4.24 -8.50
CA SER A 156 7.09 -3.80 -7.14
C SER A 156 8.54 -4.12 -6.77
N GLU A 157 9.01 -5.34 -7.08
CA GLU A 157 10.39 -5.76 -6.85
C GLU A 157 11.38 -4.89 -7.64
N ALA A 158 11.10 -4.65 -8.93
CA ALA A 158 11.99 -3.84 -9.74
C ALA A 158 12.07 -2.37 -9.30
N LEU A 159 10.96 -1.80 -8.81
CA LEU A 159 10.95 -0.47 -8.18
C LEU A 159 11.76 -0.45 -6.88
N LEU A 160 11.63 -1.47 -6.04
CA LEU A 160 12.36 -1.58 -4.77
C LEU A 160 13.86 -1.77 -4.99
N ASP A 161 14.25 -2.61 -5.94
CA ASP A 161 15.64 -2.97 -6.20
C ASP A 161 16.33 -2.04 -7.21
N GLY A 162 15.60 -1.10 -7.83
CA GLY A 162 16.11 -0.18 -8.85
C GLY A 162 16.59 -0.92 -10.10
N GLN A 163 15.79 -1.88 -10.58
CA GLN A 163 16.07 -2.77 -11.70
C GLN A 163 15.24 -2.42 -12.93
N GLN A 164 15.74 -2.76 -14.12
CA GLN A 164 14.97 -2.65 -15.36
C GLN A 164 13.86 -3.71 -15.40
N LEU A 165 12.79 -3.41 -16.13
CA LEU A 165 11.71 -4.36 -16.38
C LEU A 165 11.61 -4.64 -17.88
N ARG A 166 11.39 -5.90 -18.22
CA ARG A 166 10.87 -6.30 -19.52
C ARG A 166 9.37 -6.50 -19.40
N VAL A 167 8.59 -5.79 -20.19
CA VAL A 167 7.12 -5.83 -20.13
C VAL A 167 6.53 -6.10 -21.50
N ASN A 168 5.54 -6.99 -21.56
CA ASN A 168 4.71 -7.17 -22.74
C ASN A 168 3.43 -6.36 -22.57
N TYR A 169 3.28 -5.30 -23.37
CA TYR A 169 2.23 -4.31 -23.21
C TYR A 169 1.24 -4.34 -24.37
N ARG A 170 -0.04 -4.44 -24.06
CA ARG A 170 -1.13 -4.39 -25.04
C ARG A 170 -1.74 -2.99 -25.08
N ALA A 171 -1.34 -2.21 -26.09
CA ALA A 171 -1.85 -0.85 -26.30
C ALA A 171 -3.36 -0.84 -26.64
N ARG A 172 -4.03 0.28 -26.33
CA ARG A 172 -5.44 0.48 -26.65
C ARG A 172 -5.66 0.37 -28.15
N GLY A 173 -6.54 -0.54 -28.58
CA GLY A 173 -6.84 -0.77 -30.00
C GLY A 173 -5.85 -1.68 -30.74
N SER A 174 -4.82 -2.21 -30.07
CA SER A 174 -3.92 -3.20 -30.66
C SER A 174 -4.26 -4.62 -30.18
N ALA A 175 -4.27 -5.57 -31.12
CA ALA A 175 -4.50 -6.98 -30.83
C ALA A 175 -3.25 -7.65 -30.26
N GLU A 176 -2.06 -7.24 -30.71
CA GLU A 176 -0.80 -7.88 -30.35
C GLU A 176 -0.06 -7.11 -29.25
N PRO A 177 0.39 -7.79 -28.18
CA PRO A 177 1.26 -7.19 -27.20
C PRO A 177 2.63 -6.90 -27.81
N LYS A 178 3.19 -5.73 -27.49
CA LYS A 178 4.56 -5.37 -27.85
C LYS A 178 5.45 -5.44 -26.63
N GLU A 179 6.65 -5.95 -26.82
CA GLU A 179 7.67 -5.97 -25.77
C GLU A 179 8.31 -4.59 -25.65
N PHE A 180 8.49 -4.15 -24.40
CA PHE A 180 9.22 -2.94 -24.06
C PHE A 180 10.22 -3.25 -22.95
N ARG A 181 11.43 -2.68 -23.05
CA ARG A 181 12.34 -2.56 -21.91
C ARG A 181 12.06 -1.22 -21.25
N VAL A 182 11.78 -1.21 -19.96
CA VAL A 182 11.42 0.01 -19.24
C VAL A 182 12.25 0.19 -17.98
N HIS A 183 12.51 1.45 -17.63
CA HIS A 183 13.19 1.84 -16.41
C HIS A 183 12.13 2.39 -15.47
N PRO A 184 11.68 1.62 -14.47
CA PRO A 184 10.60 2.03 -13.58
C PRO A 184 11.04 3.22 -12.73
N LEU A 185 10.21 4.26 -12.68
CA LEU A 185 10.45 5.50 -11.93
C LEU A 185 9.48 5.68 -10.76
N GLY A 186 8.27 5.13 -10.87
CA GLY A 186 7.27 5.25 -9.83
C GLY A 186 5.99 4.48 -10.16
N LEU A 187 5.18 4.25 -9.13
CA LEU A 187 3.87 3.62 -9.25
C LEU A 187 2.81 4.55 -8.69
N VAL A 188 1.81 4.88 -9.49
CA VAL A 188 0.70 5.75 -9.10
C VAL A 188 -0.60 4.98 -9.18
N ILE A 189 -1.44 5.11 -8.16
CA ILE A 189 -2.77 4.49 -8.15
C ILE A 189 -3.81 5.60 -8.29
N ARG A 190 -4.56 5.56 -9.38
CA ARG A 190 -5.61 6.53 -9.69
C ARG A 190 -6.93 5.81 -9.91
N GLU A 191 -7.94 6.13 -9.09
CA GLU A 191 -9.29 5.58 -9.21
C GLU A 191 -9.31 4.04 -9.34
N SER A 192 -8.46 3.37 -8.54
CA SER A 192 -8.29 1.90 -8.53
C SER A 192 -7.54 1.30 -9.73
N VAL A 193 -6.91 2.12 -10.58
CA VAL A 193 -6.03 1.67 -11.67
C VAL A 193 -4.59 2.02 -11.33
N TYR A 194 -3.71 1.02 -11.42
CA TYR A 194 -2.27 1.20 -11.26
C TYR A 194 -1.62 1.67 -12.56
N TYR A 195 -0.79 2.70 -12.45
CA TYR A 195 0.01 3.26 -13.53
C TYR A 195 1.49 3.19 -13.16
N LEU A 196 2.26 2.44 -13.96
CA LEU A 196 3.71 2.47 -13.91
C LEU A 196 4.20 3.71 -14.66
N ILE A 197 4.89 4.59 -13.96
CA ILE A 197 5.68 5.66 -14.54
C ILE A 197 7.07 5.11 -14.83
N ALA A 198 7.49 5.16 -16.08
CA ALA A 198 8.78 4.62 -16.50
C ALA A 198 9.34 5.38 -17.71
N THR A 199 10.62 5.25 -17.99
CA THR A 199 11.16 5.56 -19.33
C THR A 199 11.26 4.29 -20.16
N ALA A 200 11.14 4.44 -21.49
CA ALA A 200 11.18 3.31 -22.42
C ALA A 200 12.52 3.22 -23.15
N ASN A 201 13.10 2.02 -23.16
CA ASN A 201 14.35 1.68 -23.82
C ASN A 201 15.47 2.66 -23.42
N ASP A 202 16.18 3.22 -24.39
CA ASP A 202 17.26 4.20 -24.15
C ASP A 202 16.77 5.66 -24.25
N TYR A 203 15.45 5.88 -24.34
CA TYR A 203 14.86 7.21 -24.38
C TYR A 203 14.62 7.74 -22.97
N CYS A 204 14.69 9.05 -22.80
CA CYS A 204 14.42 9.73 -21.52
C CYS A 204 12.95 10.16 -21.37
N ASP A 205 12.12 9.87 -22.37
CA ASP A 205 10.70 10.24 -22.35
C ASP A 205 9.95 9.40 -21.32
N ILE A 206 9.27 10.10 -20.42
CA ILE A 206 8.46 9.48 -19.37
C ILE A 206 7.15 9.01 -19.98
N ILE A 207 6.88 7.71 -19.85
CA ILE A 207 5.66 7.06 -20.31
C ILE A 207 4.85 6.56 -19.12
N GLN A 208 3.54 6.45 -19.34
CA GLN A 208 2.60 5.87 -18.39
C GLN A 208 2.06 4.55 -18.91
N MET A 209 2.27 3.48 -18.17
CA MET A 209 1.78 2.15 -18.52
C MET A 209 0.76 1.68 -17.49
N ALA A 210 -0.51 1.58 -17.91
CA ALA A 210 -1.54 1.00 -17.05
C ALA A 210 -1.27 -0.51 -16.84
N LEU A 211 -1.10 -0.94 -15.59
CA LEU A 211 -0.64 -2.31 -15.27
C LEU A 211 -1.59 -3.39 -15.78
N HIS A 212 -2.90 -3.15 -15.80
CA HIS A 212 -3.90 -4.09 -16.33
C HIS A 212 -3.76 -4.38 -17.84
N ARG A 213 -2.93 -3.62 -18.56
CA ARG A 213 -2.60 -3.86 -19.97
C ARG A 213 -1.24 -4.54 -20.16
N ILE A 214 -0.51 -4.78 -19.08
CA ILE A 214 0.73 -5.57 -19.09
C ILE A 214 0.34 -7.04 -18.96
N THR A 215 0.64 -7.82 -19.99
CA THR A 215 0.32 -9.26 -20.00
C THR A 215 1.36 -10.09 -19.25
N SER A 216 2.62 -9.65 -19.26
CA SER A 216 3.72 -10.23 -18.48
C SER A 216 4.77 -9.17 -18.19
N ALA A 217 5.42 -9.31 -17.04
CA ALA A 217 6.53 -8.48 -16.60
C ALA A 217 7.63 -9.38 -16.02
N GLU A 218 8.88 -9.05 -16.30
CA GLU A 218 10.06 -9.74 -15.80
C GLU A 218 11.08 -8.70 -15.34
N ALA A 219 11.51 -8.77 -14.08
CA ALA A 219 12.59 -7.96 -13.55
C ALA A 219 13.93 -8.42 -14.13
N LEU A 220 14.71 -7.49 -14.67
CA LEU A 220 16.02 -7.74 -15.26
C LEU A 220 17.11 -7.43 -14.23
N SER A 221 18.21 -8.18 -14.29
CA SER A 221 19.37 -7.95 -13.42
C SER A 221 20.09 -6.60 -13.68
N ALA A 222 19.80 -5.95 -14.81
CA ALA A 222 20.36 -4.65 -15.16
C ALA A 222 19.72 -3.52 -14.32
N ARG A 223 20.53 -2.55 -13.89
CA ARG A 223 20.07 -1.37 -13.14
C ARG A 223 19.20 -0.47 -14.00
N ALA A 224 18.12 0.05 -13.42
CA ALA A 224 17.31 1.09 -14.03
C ALA A 224 18.14 2.39 -14.18
N THR A 225 17.73 3.22 -15.13
CA THR A 225 18.36 4.52 -15.41
C THR A 225 17.31 5.55 -15.13
N GLU A 226 17.50 6.31 -14.05
CA GLU A 226 16.58 7.36 -13.66
C GLU A 226 17.06 8.70 -14.22
N PRO A 227 16.17 9.52 -14.81
CA PRO A 227 16.52 10.88 -15.19
C PRO A 227 16.95 11.67 -13.96
N VAL A 228 18.08 12.38 -14.05
CA VAL A 228 18.73 13.10 -12.92
C VAL A 228 17.81 14.06 -12.17
N SER A 229 16.78 14.59 -12.85
CA SER A 229 15.84 15.57 -12.30
C SER A 229 14.42 15.05 -12.15
N PHE A 230 14.20 13.73 -12.22
CA PHE A 230 12.86 13.17 -12.07
C PHE A 230 12.39 13.26 -10.61
N ASP A 231 11.19 13.82 -10.43
CA ASP A 231 10.49 13.91 -9.17
C ASP A 231 9.02 13.57 -9.43
N LEU A 232 8.51 12.53 -8.75
CA LEU A 232 7.17 12.01 -8.99
C LEU A 232 6.09 13.02 -8.60
N ASP A 233 6.28 13.76 -7.51
CA ASP A 233 5.32 14.74 -7.03
C ASP A 233 5.25 15.94 -7.98
N ARG A 234 6.40 16.43 -8.46
CA ARG A 234 6.47 17.45 -9.50
C ARG A 234 5.78 16.96 -10.78
N TYR A 235 6.05 15.74 -11.23
CA TYR A 235 5.40 15.18 -12.43
C TYR A 235 3.87 15.12 -12.29
N ILE A 236 3.36 14.74 -11.12
CA ILE A 236 1.92 14.69 -10.85
C ILE A 236 1.33 16.11 -10.82
N ASN A 237 1.98 17.04 -10.10
CA ASN A 237 1.51 18.42 -9.94
C ASN A 237 1.56 19.22 -11.25
N ASP A 238 2.53 18.94 -12.11
CA ASP A 238 2.65 19.54 -13.45
C ASP A 238 1.60 18.99 -14.44
N GLY A 239 0.74 18.07 -13.98
CA GLY A 239 -0.38 17.57 -14.74
C GLY A 239 -0.11 16.26 -15.49
N GLY A 240 0.88 15.47 -15.08
CA GLY A 240 1.14 14.16 -15.70
C GLY A 240 -0.12 13.28 -15.83
N PHE A 241 -1.06 13.36 -14.89
CA PHE A 241 -2.34 12.63 -14.93
C PHE A 241 -3.55 13.44 -15.38
N LEU A 242 -3.36 14.73 -15.65
CA LEU A 242 -4.35 15.56 -16.33
C LEU A 242 -4.27 15.17 -17.81
N TYR A 243 -5.20 14.32 -18.27
CA TYR A 243 -5.36 14.00 -19.70
C TYR A 243 -5.90 15.22 -20.47
N SER A 244 -5.18 16.33 -20.36
CA SER A 244 -5.53 17.65 -20.83
C SER A 244 -4.42 18.09 -21.79
N GLU A 245 -4.49 17.67 -23.05
CA GLU A 245 -3.62 18.21 -24.10
C GLU A 245 -4.00 19.67 -24.46
N GLY A 246 -4.86 20.33 -23.69
CA GLY A 246 -5.42 21.64 -23.97
C GLY A 246 -4.87 22.76 -23.09
N LYS A 247 -5.00 23.99 -23.59
CA LYS A 247 -4.71 25.22 -22.84
C LYS A 247 -5.60 25.30 -21.60
N THR A 248 -5.09 25.91 -20.54
CA THR A 248 -5.88 26.31 -19.39
C THR A 248 -7.02 27.23 -19.85
N ILE A 249 -8.28 26.86 -19.56
CA ILE A 249 -9.43 27.71 -19.84
C ILE A 249 -9.95 28.35 -18.55
N GLN A 250 -10.50 29.55 -18.70
CA GLN A 250 -11.24 30.21 -17.62
C GLN A 250 -12.69 29.70 -17.68
N LEU A 251 -13.05 28.86 -16.73
CA LEU A 251 -14.39 28.29 -16.61
C LEU A 251 -15.20 29.14 -15.62
N VAL A 252 -16.30 29.71 -16.08
CA VAL A 252 -17.24 30.42 -15.20
C VAL A 252 -18.46 29.54 -15.06
N ALA A 253 -18.58 28.89 -13.90
CA ALA A 253 -19.72 28.04 -13.60
C ALA A 253 -20.74 28.81 -12.76
N ARG A 254 -22.02 28.71 -13.14
CA ARG A 254 -23.13 29.32 -12.39
C ARG A 254 -23.90 28.22 -11.69
N PHE A 255 -23.84 28.24 -10.36
CA PHE A 255 -24.54 27.30 -9.52
C PHE A 255 -25.82 27.92 -8.98
N ASP A 256 -26.85 27.11 -8.79
CA ASP A 256 -27.99 27.51 -7.99
C ASP A 256 -27.58 27.70 -6.52
N ALA A 257 -28.39 28.44 -5.75
CA ALA A 257 -28.08 28.75 -4.35
C ALA A 257 -27.80 27.52 -3.47
N TYR A 258 -28.47 26.38 -3.73
CA TYR A 258 -28.28 25.16 -2.94
C TYR A 258 -26.93 24.50 -3.23
N THR A 259 -26.54 24.41 -4.50
CA THR A 259 -25.22 23.89 -4.90
C THR A 259 -24.08 24.83 -4.48
N ALA A 260 -24.31 26.15 -4.52
CA ALA A 260 -23.36 27.14 -4.08
C ALA A 260 -23.04 27.10 -2.57
N GLN A 261 -24.01 26.67 -1.76
CA GLN A 261 -23.81 26.45 -0.33
C GLN A 261 -22.81 25.32 -0.08
N HIS A 262 -22.85 24.25 -0.88
CA HIS A 262 -21.86 23.17 -0.79
C HIS A 262 -20.44 23.66 -1.12
N LEU A 263 -20.31 24.59 -2.06
CA LEU A 263 -19.02 25.22 -2.44
C LEU A 263 -18.52 26.23 -1.42
N HIS A 264 -19.40 26.81 -0.59
CA HIS A 264 -19.01 27.59 0.60
C HIS A 264 -18.47 26.68 1.72
N GLU A 265 -19.08 25.51 1.91
CA GLU A 265 -18.71 24.55 2.97
C GLU A 265 -17.51 23.66 2.59
N SER A 266 -17.24 23.47 1.29
CA SER A 266 -16.13 22.68 0.75
C SER A 266 -15.53 23.35 -0.48
N THR A 267 -14.54 24.21 -0.26
CA THR A 267 -13.87 24.98 -1.32
C THR A 267 -13.12 24.07 -2.30
N LEU A 268 -13.19 24.35 -3.59
CA LEU A 268 -12.50 23.60 -4.65
C LEU A 268 -11.01 23.94 -4.73
N ALA A 269 -10.65 25.17 -4.37
CA ALA A 269 -9.27 25.66 -4.38
C ALA A 269 -9.10 26.80 -3.35
N GLU A 270 -7.87 26.99 -2.87
CA GLU A 270 -7.52 28.15 -2.05
C GLU A 270 -7.68 29.45 -2.85
N GLY A 271 -8.32 30.47 -2.27
CA GLY A 271 -8.59 31.75 -2.94
C GLY A 271 -9.84 31.80 -3.81
N GLN A 272 -10.69 30.77 -3.75
CA GLN A 272 -11.98 30.76 -4.43
C GLN A 272 -12.90 31.90 -3.95
N THR A 273 -13.28 32.80 -4.85
CA THR A 273 -14.28 33.85 -4.58
C THR A 273 -15.60 33.52 -5.26
N LEU A 274 -16.65 33.35 -4.46
CA LEU A 274 -18.02 33.15 -4.92
C LEU A 274 -18.73 34.51 -4.99
N THR A 275 -19.40 34.81 -6.10
CA THR A 275 -20.14 36.07 -6.27
C THR A 275 -21.62 35.79 -6.43
N ASP A 276 -22.45 36.35 -5.54
CA ASP A 276 -23.90 36.25 -5.64
C ASP A 276 -24.43 37.09 -6.80
N LEU A 277 -25.25 36.49 -7.65
CA LEU A 277 -25.91 37.14 -8.77
C LEU A 277 -27.33 37.61 -8.39
N PRO A 278 -27.88 38.63 -9.07
CA PRO A 278 -29.20 39.20 -8.75
C PRO A 278 -30.38 38.24 -8.92
N ASP A 279 -30.18 37.15 -9.66
CA ASP A 279 -31.17 36.09 -9.90
C ASP A 279 -31.13 34.97 -8.85
N GLY A 280 -30.33 35.13 -7.79
CA GLY A 280 -30.19 34.16 -6.71
C GLY A 280 -29.26 32.99 -7.04
N ARG A 281 -28.51 33.06 -8.15
CA ARG A 281 -27.44 32.12 -8.49
C ARG A 281 -26.11 32.62 -7.95
N VAL A 282 -25.11 31.74 -7.89
CA VAL A 282 -23.75 32.09 -7.48
C VAL A 282 -22.78 31.76 -8.60
N GLU A 283 -21.95 32.74 -8.94
CA GLU A 283 -20.93 32.61 -9.96
C GLU A 283 -19.58 32.24 -9.32
N LEU A 284 -18.98 31.19 -9.85
CA LEU A 284 -17.66 30.72 -9.50
C LEU A 284 -16.73 30.89 -10.71
N PRO A 285 -15.79 31.84 -10.70
CA PRO A 285 -14.67 31.84 -11.62
C PRO A 285 -13.70 30.72 -11.18
N CYS A 286 -13.65 29.64 -11.96
CA CYS A 286 -12.75 28.51 -11.79
C CYS A 286 -11.76 28.47 -12.95
N VAL A 287 -10.48 28.27 -12.65
CA VAL A 287 -9.50 27.95 -13.67
C VAL A 287 -9.50 26.43 -13.82
N SER A 288 -9.95 25.93 -14.97
CA SER A 288 -10.02 24.49 -15.24
C SER A 288 -9.31 24.17 -16.55
N THR A 289 -8.54 23.09 -16.58
CA THR A 289 -7.79 22.69 -17.79
C THR A 289 -8.69 21.81 -18.65
N SER A 290 -9.14 22.31 -19.81
CA SER A 290 -10.06 21.56 -20.70
C SER A 290 -9.35 20.74 -21.78
N SER A 291 -10.09 19.76 -22.29
CA SER A 291 -9.79 19.06 -23.56
C SER A 291 -9.95 20.04 -24.76
N PRO A 292 -9.32 19.78 -25.93
CA PRO A 292 -9.18 20.75 -27.04
C PRO A 292 -10.47 21.26 -27.71
N THR A 293 -11.64 20.83 -27.26
CA THR A 293 -12.94 21.08 -27.91
C THR A 293 -13.78 22.17 -27.25
N VAL A 294 -13.24 22.88 -26.24
CA VAL A 294 -14.01 23.85 -25.44
C VAL A 294 -13.54 25.30 -25.75
N PRO A 295 -14.43 26.23 -26.16
CA PRO A 295 -14.08 27.63 -26.38
C PRO A 295 -13.58 28.34 -25.11
N ASP A 296 -12.80 29.41 -25.29
CA ASP A 296 -12.05 30.16 -24.25
C ASP A 296 -12.89 30.67 -23.06
N ARG A 297 -14.22 30.71 -23.20
CA ARG A 297 -15.18 30.89 -22.12
C ARG A 297 -16.32 29.91 -22.28
N PHE A 298 -16.50 29.06 -21.29
CA PHE A 298 -17.61 28.11 -21.21
C PHE A 298 -18.50 28.48 -20.02
N TYR A 299 -19.79 28.67 -20.30
CA TYR A 299 -20.82 28.89 -19.29
C TYR A 299 -21.55 27.56 -19.09
N LEU A 300 -21.44 27.00 -17.89
CA LEU A 300 -22.27 25.87 -17.40
C LEU A 300 -23.39 26.42 -16.52
#